data_AF-A0AAW8VAF3-F1
#
_entry.id   AF-A0AAW8VAF3-F1
#
_cell.length_a   1.000
_cell.length_b   1.000
_cell.length_c   1.000
_cell.angle_alpha   90.00
_cell.angle_beta   90.00
_cell.angle_gamma   90.00
#
_symmetry.space_group_name_H-M   'P 1'
#
loop_
_entity.id
_entity.type
_entity.pdbx_description
1 polymer ?
#
loop_
_entity_poly.entity_id
_entity_poly.type
_entity_poly.pdbx_seq_one_letter_code
_entity_poly.pdbx_strand_id
1 'polypeptide(L)' 'IGLYKESVYNESADKSLTEVILRLNRHGGSGTVYADQRFGSMFNCDQDEAKLRAEQCKPEPKKVKKGDF' A
#
# COMPACT_ATOMS: atom_id res chain seq x y z
N ILE A 1 -7.42 12.14 -1.49
CA ILE A 1 -6.14 11.40 -1.52
C ILE A 1 -5.96 10.72 -0.17
N GLY A 2 -5.41 9.51 -0.12
CA GLY A 2 -5.19 8.77 1.13
C GLY A 2 -3.72 8.37 1.29
N LEU A 3 -3.25 8.28 2.54
CA LEU A 3 -1.95 7.72 2.89
C LEU A 3 -2.19 6.44 3.70
N TYR A 4 -1.51 5.37 3.33
CA TYR A 4 -1.59 4.09 4.01
C TYR A 4 -0.21 3.54 4.29
N LYS A 5 0.01 3.07 5.51
CA LYS A 5 1.29 2.53 5.96
C LYS A 5 1.06 1.20 6.65
N GLU A 6 1.30 0.11 5.91
CA GLU A 6 1.08 -1.26 6.38
C GLU A 6 1.82 -1.53 7.69
N SER A 7 3.03 -0.98 7.86
CA SER A 7 3.83 -1.18 9.06
C SER A 7 3.23 -0.63 10.36
N VAL A 8 2.16 0.17 10.28
CA VAL A 8 1.40 0.63 11.46
C VAL A 8 0.49 -0.47 11.99
N TYR A 9 0.05 -1.39 11.12
CA TYR A 9 -0.87 -2.48 11.44
C TYR A 9 -0.18 -3.85 11.48
N ASN A 10 0.94 -3.99 10.77
CA ASN A 10 1.69 -5.23 10.65
C ASN A 10 3.18 -4.98 10.90
N GLU A 11 3.70 -5.48 12.03
CA GLU A 11 5.11 -5.29 12.41
C GLU A 11 6.10 -5.95 11.45
N SER A 12 5.67 -6.97 10.70
CA SER A 12 6.49 -7.65 9.70
C SER A 12 6.57 -6.91 8.37
N ALA A 13 5.72 -5.91 8.15
CA ALA A 13 5.72 -5.13 6.92
C ALA A 13 6.89 -4.13 6.83
N ASP A 14 7.22 -3.73 5.61
CA ASP A 14 8.27 -2.75 5.35
C ASP A 14 7.93 -1.40 6.01
N LYS A 15 8.74 -1.03 7.01
CA LYS A 15 8.58 0.21 7.81
C LYS A 15 8.88 1.48 7.03
N SER A 16 9.63 1.37 5.95
CA SER A 16 9.96 2.48 5.08
C SER A 16 8.87 2.73 4.04
N LEU A 17 8.08 1.72 3.67
CA LEU A 17 7.13 1.83 2.57
C LEU A 17 5.84 2.56 2.97
N THR A 18 5.36 3.44 2.10
CA THR A 18 4.06 4.11 2.23
C THR A 18 3.30 4.05 0.91
N GLU A 19 2.02 3.71 0.99
CA GLU A 19 1.07 3.67 -0.12
C GLU A 19 0.30 5.01 -0.20
N VAL A 20 0.40 5.69 -1.34
CA VAL A 20 -0.34 6.90 -1.67
C VAL A 20 -1.52 6.53 -2.56
N ILE A 21 -2.73 6.59 -2.00
CA ILE A 21 -3.96 6.13 -2.65
C ILE A 21 -4.63 7.32 -3.35
N LEU A 22 -4.58 7.32 -4.67
CA LEU A 22 -5.18 8.31 -5.56
C LEU A 22 -6.55 7.82 -6.01
N ARG A 23 -7.62 8.31 -5.38
CA ARG A 23 -9.03 8.04 -5.81
C ARG A 23 -9.77 9.25 -6.35
N LEU A 24 -9.30 10.46 -6.01
CA LEU A 24 -9.99 11.71 -6.34
C LEU A 24 -9.15 12.44 -7.38
N ASN A 25 -9.24 11.98 -8.63
CA ASN A 25 -8.52 12.53 -9.77
C ASN A 25 -9.53 12.92 -10.87
N ARG A 26 -9.67 14.23 -11.15
CA ARG A 26 -10.72 14.76 -12.04
C ARG A 26 -10.50 14.39 -13.51
N HIS A 27 -9.25 14.27 -13.94
CA HIS A 27 -8.87 14.09 -15.35
C HIS A 27 -7.78 13.02 -15.50
N GLY A 28 -7.94 11.86 -14.86
CA GLY A 28 -6.95 10.79 -14.98
C GLY A 28 -7.32 9.51 -14.25
N GLY A 29 -6.35 8.59 -14.19
CA GLY A 29 -6.50 7.32 -13.50
C GLY A 29 -6.55 7.47 -11.98
N SER A 30 -7.19 6.49 -11.34
CA SER A 30 -7.03 6.21 -9.92
C SER A 30 -6.02 5.08 -9.74
N GLY A 31 -5.39 4.99 -8.56
CA GLY A 31 -4.42 3.95 -8.28
C GLY A 31 -3.73 4.12 -6.94
N THR A 32 -2.72 3.29 -6.72
CA THR A 32 -1.82 3.38 -5.57
C THR A 32 -0.41 3.65 -6.10
N VAL A 33 0.25 4.65 -5.54
CA VAL A 33 1.65 4.97 -5.79
C VAL A 33 2.44 4.64 -4.54
N TYR A 34 3.61 4.05 -4.69
CA TYR A 34 4.49 3.73 -3.57
C TYR A 34 5.56 4.81 -3.39
N ALA A 35 5.86 5.13 -2.14
CA ALA A 35 6.96 6.01 -1.77
C ALA A 35 7.69 5.47 -0.53
N ASP A 36 9.00 5.67 -0.49
CA ASP A 36 9.80 5.39 0.69
C ASP A 36 9.74 6.62 1.63
N GLN A 37 9.31 6.42 2.87
CA GLN A 37 9.26 7.45 3.90
C GLN A 37 10.45 7.31 4.85
N ARG A 38 11.38 8.27 4.79
CA ARG A 38 12.59 8.31 5.64
C ARG A 38 12.74 9.71 6.23
N PHE A 39 13.11 9.83 7.51
CA PHE A 39 13.31 11.13 8.17
C PHE A 39 12.13 12.12 8.03
N GLY A 40 10.89 11.61 8.03
CA GLY A 40 9.69 12.42 7.84
C GLY A 40 9.45 12.94 6.41
N SER A 41 10.30 12.56 5.45
CA SER A 41 10.19 12.95 4.04
C SER A 41 9.86 11.75 3.15
N MET A 42 9.26 12.01 1.98
CA MET A 42 8.89 11.01 0.99
C MET A 42 9.88 11.02 -0.17
N PHE A 43 10.34 9.84 -0.55
CA PHE A 43 11.29 9.61 -1.62
C PHE A 43 10.68 8.70 -2.69
N ASN A 44 11.07 8.92 -3.94
CA ASN A 44 10.70 8.02 -5.02
C ASN A 44 11.32 6.64 -4.80
N CYS A 45 10.60 5.61 -5.23
CA CYS A 45 11.08 4.24 -5.27
C CYS A 45 10.61 3.57 -6.57
N ASP A 46 11.25 2.45 -6.92
CA ASP A 46 10.77 1.58 -7.98
C ASP A 46 9.38 1.05 -7.61
N GLN A 47 8.41 1.21 -8.50
CA GLN A 47 7.01 0.90 -8.21
C GLN A 47 6.73 -0.60 -8.23
N ASP A 48 7.43 -1.37 -9.06
CA ASP A 48 7.23 -2.81 -9.18
C ASP A 48 7.87 -3.53 -7.99
N GLU A 49 9.09 -3.14 -7.61
CA GLU A 49 9.75 -3.64 -6.41
C GLU A 49 8.96 -3.28 -5.15
N ALA A 50 8.49 -2.03 -5.04
CA ALA A 50 7.68 -1.59 -3.91
C ALA A 50 6.36 -2.35 -3.79
N LYS A 51 5.72 -2.67 -4.92
CA LYS A 51 4.52 -3.51 -4.92
C LYS A 51 4.82 -4.90 -4.39
N LEU A 52 5.93 -5.52 -4.79
CA LEU A 52 6.36 -6.82 -4.25
C LEU A 52 6.59 -6.74 -2.74
N ARG A 53 7.29 -5.71 -2.25
CA ARG A 53 7.49 -5.46 -0.81
C ARG A 53 6.16 -5.31 -0.06
N ALA A 54 5.19 -4.63 -0.66
CA ALA A 54 3.86 -4.45 -0.07
C ALA A 54 3.07 -5.77 0.00
N GLU A 55 3.23 -6.66 -0.98
CA GLU A 55 2.52 -7.94 -1.05
C GLU A 55 3.12 -9.02 -0.14
N GLN A 56 4.45 -9.01 0.06
CA GLN A 56 5.17 -10.01 0.86
C GLN A 56 4.64 -10.19 2.29
N CYS A 57 4.07 -9.14 2.87
CA CYS A 57 3.60 -9.15 4.26
C CYS A 57 2.07 -9.13 4.38
N LYS A 58 1.33 -9.09 3.27
CA LYS A 58 -0.14 -9.07 3.32
C LYS A 58 -0.64 -10.48 3.68
N PRO A 59 -1.49 -10.62 4.72
CA PRO A 59 -2.11 -11.90 5.01
C PRO A 59 -2.96 -12.34 3.83
N GLU A 60 -2.99 -13.65 3.55
CA GLU A 60 -3.83 -14.17 2.47
C GLU A 60 -5.28 -13.66 2.61
N PRO A 61 -5.92 -13.21 1.52
CA PRO A 61 -7.27 -12.68 1.60
C PRO A 61 -8.17 -13.76 2.20
N LYS A 62 -8.84 -13.43 3.33
CA LYS A 62 -9.83 -14.31 3.94
C LYS A 62 -10.89 -14.64 2.87
N LYS A 63 -10.87 -15.88 2.37
CA LYS A 63 -11.89 -16.37 1.43
C LYS A 63 -13.23 -16.32 2.15
N VAL A 64 -14.04 -15.30 1.84
CA VAL A 64 -15.43 -15.24 2.29
C VAL A 64 -16.13 -16.43 1.63
N LYS A 65 -16.52 -17.43 2.43
CA LYS A 65 -17.30 -18.57 1.92
C LYS A 65 -18.62 -18.02 1.40
N LYS A 66 -18.86 -18.18 0.10
CA LYS A 66 -20.10 -17.79 -0.58
C LYS A 66 -21.19 -18.76 -0.09
N GLY A 67 -21.94 -18.41 0.95
CA GLY A 67 -22.98 -19.32 1.46
C GLY A 67 -23.77 -18.95 2.72
N ASP A 68 -23.37 -17.97 3.54
CA ASP A 68 -24.15 -17.60 4.73
C ASP A 68 -25.08 -16.40 4.44
N PHE A 69 -26.24 -16.69 3.86
CA PHE A 69 -27.46 -15.87 3.87
C PHE A 69 -28.68 -16.78 3.92
#